data_AF-A0A535DPW7-F1
#
_entry.id   AF-A0A535DPW7-F1
#
_cell.length_a   1.000
_cell.length_b   1.000
_cell.length_c   1.000
_cell.angle_alpha   90.00
_cell.angle_beta   90.00
_cell.angle_gamma   90.00
#
_symmetry.space_group_name_H-M   'P 1'
#
loop_
_entity.id
_entity.type
_entity.pdbx_description
1 polymer ?
#
loop_
_entity_poly.entity_id
_entity_poly.type
_entity_poly.pdbx_seq_one_letter_code
_entity_poly.pdbx_strand_id
1 'polypeptide(L)' 'MPKEVTFEEALERARRMSERYVEKGPYEFFPLPEIVDEVQRGLAKNLVNHGRLFCP' A
#
# COMPACT_ATOMS: atom_id res chain seq x y z
N MET A 1 -0.29 11.18 20.91
CA MET A 1 -0.57 11.28 19.47
C MET A 1 -0.12 9.98 18.82
N PRO A 2 -0.88 9.36 17.90
CA PRO A 2 -0.36 8.24 17.13
C PRO A 2 0.95 8.69 16.46
N LYS A 3 1.97 7.82 16.45
CA LYS A 3 3.24 8.09 15.77
C LYS A 3 2.94 8.53 14.34
N GLU A 4 3.45 9.70 13.94
CA GLU A 4 3.43 10.11 12.54
C GLU A 4 4.21 9.06 11.74
N VAL A 5 3.53 8.40 10.82
CA VAL A 5 4.11 7.39 9.94
C VAL A 5 4.73 8.13 8.76
N THR A 6 5.99 7.89 8.45
CA THR A 6 6.59 8.53 7.27
C THR A 6 6.00 7.93 5.99
N PHE A 7 6.16 8.63 4.87
CA PHE A 7 5.69 8.10 3.58
C PHE A 7 6.39 6.78 3.22
N GLU A 8 7.69 6.65 3.49
CA GLU A 8 8.47 5.44 3.23
C GLU A 8 7.98 4.27 4.08
N GLU A 9 7.72 4.50 5.37
CA GLU A 9 7.12 3.49 6.25
C GLU A 9 5.71 3.09 5.79
N ALA A 10 4.92 4.06 5.33
CA ALA A 10 3.58 3.82 4.81
C ALA A 10 3.61 3.01 3.50
N LEU A 11 4.57 3.30 2.62
CA LEU A 11 4.77 2.59 1.35
C LEU A 11 5.19 1.14 1.59
N GLU A 12 6.12 0.90 2.51
CA GLU A 12 6.52 -0.45 2.90
C GLU A 12 5.33 -1.25 3.47
N ARG A 13 4.46 -0.60 4.26
CA ARG A 13 3.23 -1.23 4.77
C ARG A 13 2.26 -1.56 3.63
N ALA A 14 2.07 -0.66 2.68
CA ALA A 14 1.21 -0.89 1.52
C ALA A 14 1.70 -2.06 0.66
N ARG A 15 3.02 -2.14 0.40
CA ARG A 15 3.67 -3.24 -0.31
C ARG A 15 3.43 -4.58 0.38
N ARG A 16 3.82 -4.69 1.65
CA ARG A 16 3.62 -5.92 2.45
C ARG A 16 2.16 -6.35 2.54
N MET A 17 1.24 -5.39 2.63
CA MET A 17 -0.19 -5.69 2.63
C MET A 17 -0.57 -6.36 1.32
N SER A 18 -0.27 -5.72 0.18
CA SER A 18 -0.61 -6.27 -1.14
C SER A 18 0.08 -7.60 -1.46
N GLU A 19 1.36 -7.77 -1.10
CA GLU A 19 2.10 -9.02 -1.26
C GLU A 19 1.45 -10.17 -0.50
N ARG A 20 1.01 -9.94 0.74
CA ARG A 20 0.30 -10.95 1.54
C ARG A 20 -1.04 -11.35 0.93
N TYR A 21 -1.73 -10.45 0.24
CA TYR A 21 -2.99 -10.77 -0.46
C TYR A 21 -2.73 -11.70 -1.65
N VAL A 22 -1.65 -11.45 -2.40
CA VAL A 22 -1.22 -12.29 -3.52
C VAL A 22 -0.69 -13.64 -3.04
N GLU A 23 0.11 -13.67 -1.96
CA GLU A 23 0.66 -14.91 -1.40
C GLU A 23 -0.41 -15.85 -0.85
N LYS A 24 -1.45 -15.30 -0.19
CA LYS A 24 -2.47 -16.10 0.51
C LYS A 24 -3.73 -16.35 -0.30
N GLY A 25 -3.96 -15.60 -1.37
CA GLY A 25 -5.23 -15.56 -2.08
C GLY A 25 -5.15 -16.05 -3.51
N PRO A 26 -6.30 -16.12 -4.22
CA PRO A 26 -6.36 -16.42 -5.65
C PRO A 26 -6.02 -15.19 -6.53
N TYR A 27 -5.36 -14.17 -5.96
CA TYR A 27 -5.13 -12.89 -6.61
C TYR A 27 -3.72 -12.83 -7.15
N GLU A 28 -3.56 -12.17 -8.29
CA GLU A 28 -2.27 -11.81 -8.87
C GLU A 28 -2.15 -10.30 -8.99
N PHE A 29 -0.92 -9.81 -9.02
CA PHE A 29 -0.69 -8.42 -9.38
C PHE A 29 -1.05 -8.17 -10.83
N PHE A 30 -1.48 -6.95 -11.11
CA PHE A 30 -1.65 -6.51 -12.49
C PHE A 30 -0.29 -6.59 -13.22
N PRO A 31 -0.23 -7.03 -14.49
CA PRO A 31 1.04 -7.30 -15.18
C PRO A 31 1.97 -6.10 -15.36
N LEU A 32 1.44 -4.86 -15.24
CA LEU A 32 2.25 -3.64 -15.33
C LEU A 32 2.69 -3.19 -13.93
N PRO A 33 3.97 -3.39 -13.55
CA PRO A 33 4.46 -3.09 -12.20
C PRO A 33 4.38 -1.61 -11.84
N GLU A 34 4.43 -0.71 -12.82
CA GLU A 34 4.27 0.74 -12.63
C GLU A 34 2.88 1.10 -12.11
N ILE A 35 1.83 0.41 -12.57
CA ILE A 35 0.46 0.62 -12.09
C ILE A 35 0.32 0.10 -10.65
N VAL A 36 0.95 -1.04 -10.35
CA VAL A 36 0.97 -1.59 -8.99
C VAL A 36 1.68 -0.63 -8.01
N ASP A 37 2.83 -0.07 -8.40
CA ASP A 37 3.56 0.92 -7.59
C ASP A 37 2.74 2.20 -7.40
N GLU A 38 2.03 2.69 -8.43
CA GLU A 38 1.15 3.85 -8.32
C GLU A 38 0.03 3.63 -7.30
N VAL A 39 -0.64 2.47 -7.34
CA VAL A 39 -1.69 2.11 -6.37
C VAL A 39 -1.10 1.99 -4.96
N GLN A 40 0.04 1.34 -4.79
CA GLN A 40 0.71 1.21 -3.48
C GLN A 40 1.11 2.58 -2.91
N ARG A 41 1.58 3.52 -3.75
CA ARG A 41 1.85 4.91 -3.35
C ARG A 41 0.57 5.66 -2.97
N GLY A 42 -0.53 5.44 -3.69
CA GLY A 42 -1.84 5.99 -3.34
C GLY A 42 -2.31 5.54 -1.96
N LEU A 43 -2.22 4.22 -1.69
CA LEU A 43 -2.51 3.64 -0.38
C LEU A 43 -1.63 4.28 0.72
N ALA A 44 -0.33 4.42 0.45
CA ALA A 44 0.61 5.04 1.38
C ALA A 44 0.26 6.50 1.69
N LYS A 45 -0.10 7.31 0.68
CA LYS A 45 -0.58 8.70 0.89
C LYS A 45 -1.79 8.73 1.81
N ASN A 46 -2.76 7.83 1.60
CA ASN A 46 -3.95 7.75 2.44
C ASN A 46 -3.62 7.32 3.87
N LEU A 47 -2.63 6.43 4.05
CA LEU A 47 -2.17 6.07 5.39
C LEU A 47 -1.54 7.25 6.12
N VAL A 48 -0.73 8.06 5.45
CA VAL A 48 -0.13 9.28 6.03
C VAL A 48 -1.21 10.31 6.37
N ASN A 49 -2.13 10.59 5.44
CA ASN A 49 -3.11 11.67 5.58
C ASN A 49 -4.32 11.32 6.45
N HIS A 50 -4.71 10.05 6.48
CA HIS A 50 -5.97 9.60 7.08
C HIS A 50 -5.79 8.46 8.09
N GLY A 51 -4.57 7.97 8.30
CA GLY A 51 -4.26 6.89 9.24
C GLY A 51 -4.69 5.50 8.77
N ARG A 52 -5.16 5.35 7.52
CA ARG A 52 -5.60 4.06 6.93
C ARG A 52 -5.27 3.95 5.45
N LEU A 53 -5.04 2.73 4.97
CA LEU A 53 -4.80 2.39 3.55
C LEU A 53 -6.13 2.39 2.76
N PHE A 54 -6.79 3.54 2.64
CA PHE A 54 -8.01 3.66 1.83
C PHE A 54 -7.72 3.52 0.35
N CYS A 55 -8.72 3.05 -0.41
CA CYS A 55 -8.65 3.03 -1.87
C CYS A 55 -8.24 4.42 -2.38
N PRO A 56 -7.14 4.51 -3.15
CA PRO A 56 -6.66 5.76 -3.71
C PRO A 56 -7.48 6.21 -4.92
#